data_AF-A0A6J4U7Z4-F1
#
_entry.id   AF-A0A6J4U7Z4-F1
#
_cell.length_a   1.000
_cell.length_b   1.000
_cell.length_c   1.000
_cell.angle_alpha   90.00
_cell.angle_beta   90.00
_cell.angle_gamma   90.00
#
_symmetry.space_group_name_H-M   'P 1'
#
loop_
_entity.id
_entity.type
_entity.pdbx_description
1 polymer ?
#
loop_
_entity_poly.entity_id
_entity_poly.type
_entity_poly.pdbx_seq_one_letter_code
_entity_poly.pdbx_strand_id
1 'polypeptide(L)'
;MARPIPPPPPSSDPMNSAPPALHAIEPRRTSGRPHRPCHAIGSGGTGIIRRSRFDRDAMDEVFRVTDRWGRLVTLTRNRWISHIVANYPELASSADAIAGTVHDPTQVRYDRAYPDRGVYYRPSSRPEPWRGLLLRVVVAGGTDSRVVTAHLIEDPHRGERHRWP
;
A
#
# COMPACT_ATOMS: atom_id res chain seq x y z
N MET A 1 25.71 42.47 24.03
CA MET A 1 24.34 42.84 24.44
C MET A 1 23.38 42.28 23.40
N ALA A 2 22.61 41.24 23.74
CA ALA A 2 21.69 40.60 22.80
C ALA A 2 20.40 41.43 22.69
N ARG A 3 19.96 41.71 21.46
CA ARG A 3 18.70 42.43 21.21
C ARG A 3 17.52 41.46 21.40
N PRO A 4 16.42 41.90 22.05
CA PRO A 4 15.23 41.08 22.21
C PRO A 4 14.57 40.79 20.86
N ILE A 5 14.14 39.55 20.67
CA ILE A 5 13.42 39.08 19.48
C ILE A 5 11.96 39.57 19.57
N PRO A 6 11.40 40.22 18.52
CA PRO A 6 10.01 40.64 18.53
C PRO A 6 9.05 39.43 18.47
N PRO A 7 7.86 39.53 19.09
CA PRO A 7 6.87 38.46 19.05
C PRO A 7 6.34 38.24 17.62
N PRO A 8 5.90 37.02 17.28
CA PRO A 8 5.30 36.74 15.99
C PRO A 8 3.94 37.47 15.84
N PRO A 9 3.55 37.84 14.60
CA PRO A 9 2.25 38.45 14.33
C PRO A 9 1.09 37.45 14.58
N PRO A 10 -0.11 37.94 14.91
CA PRO A 10 -1.29 37.08 15.08
C PRO A 10 -1.69 36.41 13.76
N SER A 11 -1.97 35.10 13.83
CA SER A 11 -2.46 34.29 12.72
C SER A 11 -3.90 34.70 12.37
N SER A 12 -4.07 35.32 11.20
CA SER A 12 -5.37 35.60 10.60
C SER A 12 -5.78 34.44 9.71
N ASP A 13 -6.38 33.39 10.26
CA ASP A 13 -7.10 32.38 9.47
C ASP A 13 -8.61 32.56 9.65
N PRO A 14 -9.32 33.10 8.65
CA PRO A 14 -10.77 33.17 8.66
C PRO A 14 -11.38 31.77 8.48
N MET A 15 -12.28 31.45 9.40
CA MET A 15 -13.23 30.34 9.31
C MET A 15 -14.04 30.39 8.01
N ASN A 16 -14.43 29.19 7.59
CA ASN A 16 -15.73 28.86 7.00
C ASN A 16 -15.88 29.00 5.47
N SER A 17 -15.90 27.85 4.79
CA SER A 17 -16.84 27.61 3.70
C SER A 17 -17.18 26.12 3.66
N ALA A 18 -18.47 25.87 3.93
CA ALA A 18 -19.10 24.56 3.97
C ALA A 18 -19.09 23.85 2.59
N PRO A 19 -19.20 22.52 2.55
CA PRO A 19 -19.29 21.77 1.30
C PRO A 19 -20.70 21.86 0.67
N PRO A 20 -20.82 21.92 -0.67
CA PRO A 20 -22.10 21.80 -1.36
C PRO A 20 -22.65 20.36 -1.36
N ALA A 21 -23.97 20.30 -1.47
CA ALA A 21 -24.86 19.18 -1.17
C ALA A 21 -24.69 17.92 -2.03
N LEU A 22 -25.00 16.79 -1.38
CA LEU A 22 -25.21 15.46 -1.93
C LEU A 22 -26.28 15.45 -3.04
N HIS A 23 -25.88 15.08 -4.26
CA HIS A 23 -26.82 14.58 -5.25
C HIS A 23 -27.07 13.10 -5.00
N ALA A 24 -28.31 12.77 -4.64
CA ALA A 24 -28.84 11.43 -4.54
C ALA A 24 -28.81 10.73 -5.89
N ILE A 25 -28.17 9.55 -5.94
CA ILE A 25 -28.23 8.64 -7.09
C ILE A 25 -29.33 7.62 -6.80
N GLU A 26 -30.36 7.63 -7.63
CA GLU A 26 -31.49 6.70 -7.59
C GLU A 26 -31.06 5.24 -7.86
N PRO A 27 -31.62 4.25 -7.16
CA PRO A 27 -31.37 2.84 -7.45
C PRO A 27 -32.18 2.39 -8.68
N ARG A 28 -31.48 2.08 -9.78
CA ARG A 28 -32.08 1.36 -10.91
C ARG A 28 -32.45 -0.06 -10.49
N ARG A 29 -33.75 -0.30 -10.35
CA ARG A 29 -34.37 -1.63 -10.35
C ARG A 29 -34.03 -2.33 -11.66
N THR A 30 -33.32 -3.46 -11.60
CA THR A 30 -33.32 -4.44 -12.69
C THR A 30 -34.01 -5.71 -12.22
N SER A 31 -35.06 -6.01 -12.96
CA SER A 31 -35.95 -7.15 -12.86
C SER A 31 -35.23 -8.46 -13.23
N GLY A 32 -35.53 -9.49 -12.44
CA GLY A 32 -35.85 -10.85 -12.90
C GLY A 32 -34.89 -11.57 -13.84
N ARG A 33 -34.18 -12.57 -13.30
CA ARG A 33 -33.90 -13.80 -14.07
C ARG A 33 -34.41 -15.02 -13.30
N PRO A 34 -35.16 -15.92 -13.96
CA PRO A 34 -35.74 -17.09 -13.33
C PRO A 34 -34.70 -18.18 -13.04
N HIS A 35 -35.00 -18.91 -11.96
CA HIS A 35 -34.43 -20.18 -11.55
C HIS A 35 -34.21 -21.14 -12.72
N ARG A 36 -33.01 -21.73 -12.81
CA ARG A 36 -32.80 -23.01 -13.48
C ARG A 36 -32.70 -24.12 -12.44
N PRO A 37 -33.36 -25.27 -12.66
CA PRO A 37 -33.35 -26.39 -11.73
C PRO A 37 -32.01 -27.13 -11.71
N CYS A 38 -31.70 -27.61 -10.50
CA CYS A 38 -30.56 -28.41 -10.15
C CYS A 38 -30.65 -29.79 -10.80
N HIS A 39 -29.61 -30.20 -11.54
CA HIS A 39 -29.32 -31.61 -11.76
C HIS A 39 -28.08 -31.96 -10.94
N ALA A 40 -28.32 -32.71 -9.87
CA ALA A 40 -27.32 -33.53 -9.20
C ALA A 40 -26.90 -34.68 -10.14
N ILE A 41 -25.64 -35.12 -10.04
CA ILE A 41 -25.11 -36.50 -10.14
C ILE A 41 -23.60 -36.37 -10.40
N GLY A 42 -22.78 -36.97 -9.52
CA GLY A 42 -21.35 -37.18 -9.82
C GLY A 42 -20.42 -37.09 -8.61
N SER A 43 -20.63 -37.93 -7.61
CA SER A 43 -19.63 -38.22 -6.56
C SER A 43 -18.42 -38.91 -7.20
N GLY A 44 -17.29 -38.20 -7.27
CA GLY A 44 -16.00 -38.72 -7.68
C GLY A 44 -14.90 -38.05 -6.87
N GLY A 45 -14.69 -38.55 -5.66
CA GLY A 45 -13.71 -38.04 -4.70
C GLY A 45 -12.29 -38.11 -5.24
N THR A 46 -11.84 -37.03 -5.85
CA THR A 46 -10.41 -36.74 -5.91
C THR A 46 -10.12 -35.83 -4.74
N GLY A 47 -9.61 -36.43 -3.66
CA GLY A 47 -9.02 -35.70 -2.55
C GLY A 47 -7.82 -34.92 -3.07
N ILE A 48 -8.08 -33.76 -3.69
CA ILE A 48 -7.07 -32.75 -3.90
C ILE A 48 -6.68 -32.34 -2.50
N ILE A 49 -5.61 -32.95 -1.99
CA ILE A 49 -4.78 -32.39 -0.95
C ILE A 49 -4.46 -31.00 -1.49
N ARG A 50 -5.23 -29.99 -1.06
CA ARG A 50 -4.90 -28.59 -1.20
C ARG A 50 -3.66 -28.45 -0.34
N ARG A 51 -2.50 -28.90 -0.87
CA ARG A 51 -1.19 -28.65 -0.29
C ARG A 51 -1.18 -27.15 -0.11
N SER A 52 -1.30 -26.76 1.15
CA SER A 52 -1.12 -25.43 1.69
C SER A 52 -0.10 -24.70 0.80
N ARG A 53 -0.58 -23.77 -0.04
CA ARG A 53 0.32 -22.86 -0.77
C ARG A 53 1.10 -21.98 0.22
N PHE A 54 0.68 -21.97 1.48
CA PHE A 54 1.23 -21.15 2.55
C PHE A 54 2.58 -21.66 3.07
N ASP A 55 2.86 -22.98 3.06
CA ASP A 55 4.14 -23.48 3.59
C ASP A 55 5.33 -23.27 2.65
N ARG A 56 5.09 -23.23 1.33
CA ARG A 56 6.17 -23.00 0.37
C ARG A 56 6.59 -21.53 0.28
N ASP A 57 5.68 -20.61 0.60
CA ASP A 57 5.96 -19.18 0.61
C ASP A 57 6.84 -18.78 1.81
N ALA A 58 6.74 -19.47 2.95
CA ALA A 58 7.48 -19.15 4.18
C ALA A 58 9.00 -19.33 4.07
N MET A 59 9.47 -20.31 3.29
CA MET A 59 10.91 -20.55 3.05
C MET A 59 11.51 -19.58 2.01
N ASP A 60 10.66 -18.82 1.31
CA ASP A 60 11.05 -17.87 0.27
C ASP A 60 10.77 -16.43 0.72
N GLU A 61 10.68 -16.15 2.03
CA GLU A 61 10.51 -14.80 2.54
C GLU A 61 11.85 -14.06 2.56
N VAL A 62 11.90 -12.86 1.99
CA VAL A 62 13.02 -11.92 2.18
C VAL A 62 12.90 -11.26 3.54
N PHE A 63 11.69 -10.80 3.86
CA PHE A 63 11.35 -10.31 5.19
C PHE A 63 9.85 -10.44 5.44
N ARG A 64 9.52 -10.35 6.73
CA ARG A 64 8.16 -10.24 7.25
C ARG A 64 8.14 -9.17 8.32
N VAL A 65 7.24 -8.20 8.18
CA VAL A 65 7.20 -7.03 9.04
C VAL A 65 5.76 -6.61 9.30
N THR A 66 5.49 -6.13 10.51
CA THR A 66 4.17 -5.61 10.86
C THR A 66 4.10 -4.13 10.52
N ASP A 67 3.06 -3.74 9.78
CA ASP A 67 2.79 -2.34 9.50
C ASP A 67 2.22 -1.64 10.73
N ARG A 68 2.10 -0.31 10.65
CA ARG A 68 1.56 0.53 11.73
C ARG A 68 0.12 0.21 12.18
N TRP A 69 -0.63 -0.57 11.41
CA TRP A 69 -2.00 -1.01 11.75
C TRP A 69 -2.03 -2.42 12.33
N GLY A 70 -0.87 -3.01 12.63
CA GLY A 70 -0.78 -4.38 13.13
C GLY A 70 -0.95 -5.42 12.02
N ARG A 71 -0.99 -5.03 10.74
CA ARG A 71 -1.11 -5.99 9.64
C ARG A 71 0.26 -6.54 9.28
N LEU A 72 0.28 -7.83 9.02
CA LEU A 72 1.49 -8.53 8.68
C LEU A 72 1.75 -8.43 7.19
N VAL A 73 2.91 -7.87 6.83
CA VAL A 73 3.34 -7.65 5.46
C VAL A 73 4.55 -8.50 5.16
N THR A 74 4.46 -9.30 4.09
CA THR A 74 5.55 -10.17 3.65
C THR A 74 6.07 -9.71 2.29
N LEU A 75 7.39 -9.77 2.11
CA LEU A 75 8.03 -9.73 0.79
C LEU A 75 8.67 -11.08 0.51
N THR A 76 8.26 -11.73 -0.59
CA THR A 76 8.86 -12.99 -1.04
C THR A 76 10.06 -12.75 -1.96
N ARG A 77 11.01 -13.68 -1.98
CA ARG A 77 12.24 -13.64 -2.77
C ARG A 77 11.92 -13.73 -4.26
N ASN A 78 10.93 -14.53 -4.67
CA ASN A 78 10.46 -14.48 -6.04
C ASN A 78 10.01 -13.06 -6.43
N ARG A 79 9.16 -12.39 -5.63
CA ARG A 79 8.70 -11.03 -5.95
C ARG A 79 9.84 -10.01 -5.91
N TRP A 80 10.76 -10.17 -4.97
CA TRP A 80 11.97 -9.36 -4.86
C TRP A 80 12.81 -9.43 -6.13
N ILE A 81 13.21 -10.64 -6.55
CA ILE A 81 14.11 -10.84 -7.69
C ILE A 81 13.40 -10.54 -9.01
N SER A 82 12.24 -11.17 -9.26
CA SER A 82 11.58 -11.13 -10.57
C SER A 82 10.90 -9.79 -10.88
N HIS A 83 10.60 -8.97 -9.86
CA HIS A 83 9.87 -7.73 -10.05
C HIS A 83 10.62 -6.51 -9.53
N ILE A 84 10.98 -6.48 -8.24
CA ILE A 84 11.55 -5.26 -7.66
C ILE A 84 12.97 -5.04 -8.20
N VAL A 85 13.88 -6.01 -8.03
CA VAL A 85 15.27 -5.88 -8.50
C VAL A 85 15.36 -5.87 -10.03
N ALA A 86 14.52 -6.65 -10.72
CA ALA A 86 14.52 -6.67 -12.18
C ALA A 86 14.14 -5.32 -12.81
N ASN A 87 13.24 -4.54 -12.18
CA ASN A 87 12.82 -3.23 -12.70
C ASN A 87 13.58 -2.07 -12.05
N TYR A 88 14.09 -2.25 -10.83
CA TYR A 88 14.78 -1.23 -10.03
C TYR A 88 16.06 -1.81 -9.40
N PRO A 89 17.11 -2.09 -10.22
CA PRO A 89 18.33 -2.73 -9.76
C PRO A 89 19.04 -1.98 -8.64
N GLU A 90 18.87 -0.66 -8.58
CA GLU A 90 19.40 0.18 -7.53
C GLU A 90 18.94 -0.27 -6.13
N LEU A 91 17.76 -0.89 -6.00
CA LEU A 91 17.23 -1.39 -4.73
C LEU A 91 17.78 -2.75 -4.31
N ALA A 92 18.64 -3.43 -5.07
CA ALA A 92 19.10 -4.79 -4.77
C ALA A 92 19.68 -5.01 -3.35
N SER A 93 20.21 -3.96 -2.73
CA SER A 93 20.76 -3.96 -1.36
C SER A 93 19.86 -3.26 -0.33
N SER A 94 18.61 -2.95 -0.67
CA SER A 94 17.72 -2.08 0.12
C SER A 94 16.49 -2.81 0.69
N ALA A 95 16.56 -4.13 0.88
CA ALA A 95 15.46 -4.90 1.47
C ALA A 95 15.07 -4.36 2.87
N ASP A 96 16.05 -4.06 3.71
CA ASP A 96 15.84 -3.51 5.06
C ASP A 96 15.18 -2.12 5.03
N ALA A 97 15.54 -1.29 4.05
CA ALA A 97 14.92 0.03 3.87
C ALA A 97 13.44 -0.09 3.49
N ILE A 98 13.09 -1.09 2.68
CA ILE A 98 11.69 -1.39 2.33
C ILE A 98 10.94 -1.90 3.56
N ALA A 99 11.51 -2.83 4.31
CA ALA A 99 10.91 -3.31 5.57
C ALA A 99 10.68 -2.17 6.56
N GLY A 100 11.68 -1.31 6.77
CA GLY A 100 11.58 -0.13 7.62
C GLY A 100 10.56 0.89 7.14
N THR A 101 10.35 1.03 5.82
CA THR A 101 9.31 1.89 5.25
C THR A 101 7.90 1.34 5.47
N VAL A 102 7.73 0.02 5.45
CA VAL A 102 6.44 -0.61 5.76
C VAL A 102 6.13 -0.52 7.25
N HIS A 103 7.14 -0.73 8.11
CA HIS A 103 6.99 -0.68 9.56
C HIS A 103 6.66 0.73 10.06
N ASP A 104 7.47 1.70 9.65
CA ASP A 104 7.41 3.09 10.10
C ASP A 104 7.46 4.04 8.89
N PRO A 105 6.35 4.17 8.14
CA PRO A 105 6.25 5.10 7.02
C PRO A 105 6.12 6.53 7.51
N THR A 106 6.74 7.46 6.78
CA THR A 106 6.50 8.90 6.97
C THR A 106 5.15 9.33 6.42
N GLN A 107 4.66 8.73 5.35
CA GLN A 107 3.32 8.99 4.82
C GLN A 107 2.68 7.70 4.35
N VAL A 108 1.35 7.59 4.46
CA VAL A 108 0.61 6.49 3.84
C VAL A 108 -0.57 7.02 3.03
N ARG A 109 -0.71 6.51 1.81
CA ARG A 109 -1.76 6.87 0.86
C ARG A 109 -2.48 5.64 0.33
N TYR A 110 -3.65 5.87 -0.25
CA TYR A 110 -4.34 4.85 -1.05
C TYR A 110 -3.98 5.03 -2.52
N ASP A 111 -3.74 3.90 -3.20
CA ASP A 111 -3.59 3.91 -4.65
C ASP A 111 -4.93 4.32 -5.29
N ARG A 112 -4.87 5.25 -6.25
CA ARG A 112 -6.06 5.80 -6.90
C ARG A 112 -6.78 4.75 -7.76
N ALA A 113 -6.04 3.88 -8.42
CA ALA A 113 -6.59 2.85 -9.31
C ALA A 113 -6.98 1.58 -8.54
N TYR A 114 -6.31 1.32 -7.41
CA TYR A 114 -6.48 0.11 -6.62
C TYR A 114 -6.68 0.45 -5.14
N PRO A 115 -7.92 0.75 -4.71
CA PRO A 115 -8.21 1.23 -3.35
C PRO A 115 -7.90 0.21 -2.24
N ASP A 116 -7.73 -1.07 -2.59
CA ASP A 116 -7.29 -2.15 -1.71
C ASP A 116 -5.76 -2.12 -1.44
N ARG A 117 -5.01 -1.25 -2.13
CA ARG A 117 -3.57 -1.10 -1.96
C ARG A 117 -3.22 0.08 -1.07
N GLY A 118 -2.31 -0.17 -0.14
CA GLY A 118 -1.63 0.86 0.63
C GLY A 118 -0.32 1.26 -0.04
N VAL A 119 -0.05 2.57 -0.09
CA VAL A 119 1.20 3.12 -0.61
C VAL A 119 1.94 3.83 0.51
N TYR A 120 3.10 3.31 0.86
CA TYR A 120 3.93 3.71 1.99
C TYR A 120 5.10 4.51 1.46
N TYR A 121 5.39 5.64 2.10
CA TYR A 121 6.45 6.54 1.70
C TYR A 121 7.40 6.81 2.85
N ARG A 122 8.69 6.85 2.56
CA ARG A 122 9.73 7.28 3.49
C ARG A 122 10.88 7.96 2.73
N PRO A 123 11.48 9.04 3.24
CA PRO A 123 12.69 9.61 2.65
C PRO A 123 13.80 8.57 2.53
N SER A 124 14.42 8.51 1.36
CA SER A 124 15.58 7.66 1.09
C SER A 124 16.77 8.15 1.92
N SER A 125 17.42 7.24 2.63
CA SER A 125 18.67 7.51 3.35
C SER A 125 19.92 7.33 2.47
N ARG A 126 19.74 7.10 1.16
CA ARG A 126 20.84 6.82 0.24
C ARG A 126 21.63 8.09 -0.08
N PRO A 127 22.94 7.96 -0.39
CA PRO A 127 23.75 9.07 -0.88
C PRO A 127 23.31 9.50 -2.29
N GLU A 128 23.93 10.56 -2.81
CA GLU A 128 23.79 10.98 -4.20
C GLU A 128 24.00 9.81 -5.19
N PRO A 129 23.29 9.76 -6.32
CA PRO A 129 22.30 10.75 -6.81
C PRO A 129 20.87 10.55 -6.25
N TRP A 130 20.67 9.63 -5.30
CA TRP A 130 19.34 9.28 -4.80
C TRP A 130 18.90 10.11 -3.58
N ARG A 131 19.65 11.15 -3.27
CA ARG A 131 19.39 12.02 -2.14
C ARG A 131 18.13 12.83 -2.40
N GLY A 132 17.28 12.97 -1.39
CA GLY A 132 16.02 13.70 -1.50
C GLY A 132 14.88 12.92 -2.16
N LEU A 133 15.15 11.74 -2.72
CA LEU A 133 14.09 10.85 -3.23
C LEU A 133 13.31 10.20 -2.08
N LEU A 134 12.07 9.83 -2.36
CA LEU A 134 11.21 9.03 -1.49
C LEU A 134 11.23 7.57 -1.94
N LEU A 135 11.38 6.65 -1.00
CA LEU A 135 11.11 5.25 -1.21
C LEU A 135 9.60 5.02 -1.14
N ARG A 136 9.02 4.67 -2.28
CA ARG A 136 7.61 4.28 -2.43
C ARG A 136 7.51 2.76 -2.34
N VAL A 137 6.70 2.25 -1.42
CA VAL A 137 6.41 0.82 -1.27
C VAL A 137 4.91 0.58 -1.38
N VAL A 138 4.51 -0.22 -2.36
CA VAL A 138 3.10 -0.59 -2.56
C VAL A 138 2.83 -1.94 -1.92
N VAL A 139 1.86 -1.98 -1.03
CA VAL A 139 1.40 -3.19 -0.34
C VAL A 139 -0.05 -3.47 -0.74
N ALA A 140 -0.35 -4.71 -1.08
CA ALA A 140 -1.71 -5.16 -1.39
C ALA A 140 -2.12 -6.32 -0.48
N GLY A 141 -3.41 -6.44 -0.24
CA GLY A 141 -4.00 -7.50 0.57
C GLY A 141 -4.62 -6.98 1.88
N GLY A 142 -5.36 -7.88 2.53
CA GLY A 142 -5.99 -7.65 3.83
C GLY A 142 -5.15 -8.28 4.94
N THR A 143 -5.62 -9.42 5.46
CA THR A 143 -4.96 -10.19 6.51
C THR A 143 -3.55 -10.65 6.11
N ASP A 144 -3.40 -11.12 4.87
CA ASP A 144 -2.11 -11.53 4.30
C ASP A 144 -1.60 -10.47 3.34
N SER A 145 -1.11 -9.36 3.90
CA SER A 145 -0.60 -8.26 3.09
C SER A 145 0.76 -8.61 2.48
N ARG A 146 0.99 -8.21 1.23
CA ARG A 146 2.23 -8.51 0.50
C ARG A 146 2.75 -7.27 -0.21
N VAL A 147 4.08 -7.12 -0.25
CA VAL A 147 4.71 -6.07 -1.06
C VAL A 147 4.53 -6.39 -2.53
N VAL A 148 3.90 -5.47 -3.27
CA VAL A 148 3.69 -5.58 -4.71
C VAL A 148 4.86 -4.98 -5.46
N THR A 149 5.32 -3.78 -5.11
CA THR A 149 6.45 -3.13 -5.79
C THR A 149 7.08 -2.11 -4.87
N ALA A 150 8.35 -1.77 -5.13
CA ALA A 150 9.05 -0.69 -4.46
C ALA A 150 9.97 0.01 -5.46
N HIS A 151 10.05 1.34 -5.40
CA HIS A 151 10.94 2.15 -6.22
C HIS A 151 11.15 3.54 -5.60
N LEU A 152 12.18 4.23 -6.06
CA LEU A 152 12.46 5.61 -5.66
C LEU A 152 11.70 6.58 -6.57
N ILE A 153 11.16 7.66 -5.99
CA ILE A 153 10.50 8.74 -6.71
C ILE A 153 10.93 10.08 -6.15
N GLU A 154 10.81 11.16 -6.94
CA GLU A 154 11.03 12.52 -6.46
C GLU A 154 9.84 12.99 -5.61
N ASP A 155 8.63 12.85 -6.13
CA ASP A 155 7.40 13.35 -5.52
C ASP A 155 6.29 12.30 -5.47
N PRO A 156 5.46 12.28 -4.40
CA PRO A 156 4.28 11.43 -4.36
C PRO A 156 3.31 11.73 -5.52
N HIS A 157 2.71 10.68 -6.10
CA HIS A 157 1.81 10.83 -7.23
C HIS A 157 0.62 11.76 -6.93
N ARG A 158 0.30 12.64 -7.89
CA ARG A 158 -0.86 13.54 -7.80
C ARG A 158 -2.17 12.73 -7.86
N GLY A 159 -3.07 13.01 -6.92
CA GLY A 159 -4.40 12.41 -6.86
C GLY A 159 -4.48 11.11 -6.05
N GLU A 160 -3.39 10.67 -5.42
CA GLU A 160 -3.48 9.68 -4.33
C GLU A 160 -4.14 10.33 -3.10
N ARG A 161 -5.05 9.60 -2.44
CA ARG A 161 -5.75 10.11 -1.25
C ARG A 161 -4.91 9.83 -0.01
N HIS A 162 -4.68 10.85 0.81
CA HIS A 162 -4.03 10.67 2.10
C HIS A 162 -4.85 9.73 2.98
N ARG A 163 -4.18 8.68 3.46
CA ARG A 163 -4.72 7.80 4.50
C ARG A 163 -4.22 8.24 5.87
N TRP A 164 -2.97 8.66 5.94
CA TRP A 164 -2.32 9.11 7.16
C TRP A 164 -1.21 10.13 6.83
N PRO A 165 -1.19 11.29 7.52
CA PRO A 165 -0.14 12.28 7.37
C PRO A 165 1.14 11.87 8.10
#